data_AF-A0A0G1VIJ3-F1
#
_entry.id   AF-A0A0G1VIJ3-F1
#
_cell.length_a   1.000
_cell.length_b   1.000
_cell.length_c   1.000
_cell.angle_alpha   90.00
_cell.angle_beta   90.00
_cell.angle_gamma   90.00
#
_symmetry.space_group_name_H-M   'P 1'
#
loop_
_entity.id
_entity.type
_entity.pdbx_description
1 polymer ?
#
loop_
_entity_poly.entity_id
_entity_poly.type
_entity_poly.pdbx_seq_one_letter_code
_entity_poly.pdbx_strand_id
1 'polypeptide(L)'
;MPLGRIFCQVFAFAEGRGFEPLKRFLPYRISSAARSTGLCQPSLGTTYNIYHVTGKNSIPLSRQDMFNRQRSLPGSSILRFMFFVVKLIGKAITHSHMETKSAPVENQFLDPEKIIAQLDVESGSVAADFGCASGYFSLPFAKTIGNDGKLMALDILPHVLETVESRSKSMGLSNVETKRVNLEKNEGSGLSSDSLDWVIMKGVLFQNKDKETILKEAYRVLKKGGKAIVVEWGDKDFSIGPHHSLRIPKDALKGLAEKQGFSIGKEVDAGNFHYAFVAEK
;
A
#
# COMPACT_ATOMS: atom_id res chain seq x y z
N MET A 1 -33.59 6.93 27.86
CA MET A 1 -34.03 8.25 27.34
C MET A 1 -32.81 9.01 26.84
N PRO A 2 -32.92 9.85 25.79
CA PRO A 2 -32.23 9.62 24.51
C PRO A 2 -30.86 10.28 24.35
N LEU A 3 -30.06 9.69 23.44
CA LEU A 3 -28.85 10.26 22.85
C LEU A 3 -29.15 11.60 22.16
N GLY A 4 -28.52 12.67 22.63
CA GLY A 4 -28.55 13.98 21.98
C GLY A 4 -27.81 13.94 20.63
N ARG A 5 -28.55 14.18 19.55
CA ARG A 5 -27.99 14.44 18.22
C ARG A 5 -27.44 15.88 18.20
N ILE A 6 -26.14 16.04 18.03
CA ILE A 6 -25.55 17.36 17.70
C ILE A 6 -25.83 17.62 16.22
N PHE A 7 -26.76 18.52 15.94
CA PHE A 7 -26.97 19.09 14.61
C PHE A 7 -25.81 20.05 14.31
N CYS A 8 -24.99 19.76 13.31
CA CYS A 8 -24.12 20.77 12.72
C CYS A 8 -24.92 21.53 11.66
N GLN A 9 -25.58 22.61 12.07
CA GLN A 9 -26.24 23.53 11.15
C GLN A 9 -25.17 24.39 10.47
N VAL A 10 -24.93 24.15 9.19
CA VAL A 10 -24.14 25.06 8.35
C VAL A 10 -25.04 26.25 8.02
N PHE A 11 -24.79 27.40 8.65
CA PHE A 11 -25.39 28.67 8.24
C PHE A 11 -24.56 29.27 7.10
N ALA A 12 -25.14 29.33 5.90
CA ALA A 12 -24.66 30.20 4.83
C ALA A 12 -25.44 31.52 4.92
N PHE A 13 -24.74 32.62 5.19
CA PHE A 13 -25.29 33.97 5.11
C PHE A 13 -24.97 34.52 3.73
N ALA A 14 -25.99 34.78 2.91
CA ALA A 14 -25.86 35.53 1.66
C ALA A 14 -26.61 36.86 1.83
N GLU A 15 -25.86 37.97 1.85
CA GLU A 15 -26.44 39.30 1.80
C GLU A 15 -26.92 39.62 0.37
N GLY A 16 -28.21 39.91 0.23
CA GLY A 16 -28.70 40.86 -0.76
C GLY A 16 -28.92 40.40 -2.20
N ARG A 17 -30.21 40.36 -2.56
CA ARG A 17 -30.84 40.56 -3.89
C ARG A 17 -31.07 39.35 -4.82
N GLY A 18 -32.36 38.99 -4.94
CA GLY A 18 -33.06 38.84 -6.22
C GLY A 18 -32.99 37.49 -6.94
N PHE A 19 -34.09 36.73 -6.88
CA PHE A 19 -34.36 35.57 -7.72
C PHE A 19 -34.66 35.97 -9.18
N GLU A 20 -34.05 35.30 -10.17
CA GLU A 20 -34.72 34.91 -11.42
C GLU A 20 -34.04 33.66 -12.04
N PRO A 21 -34.78 32.73 -12.66
CA PRO A 21 -34.24 31.49 -13.23
C PRO A 21 -34.06 31.58 -14.76
N LEU A 22 -32.90 31.20 -15.30
CA LEU A 22 -32.76 30.96 -16.73
C LEU A 22 -32.02 29.66 -17.07
N LYS A 23 -32.61 29.00 -18.07
CA LYS A 23 -32.53 27.61 -18.49
C LYS A 23 -31.30 27.32 -19.38
N ARG A 24 -30.96 26.02 -19.46
CA ARG A 24 -30.08 25.31 -20.41
C ARG A 24 -28.57 25.57 -20.20
N PHE A 25 -27.71 24.55 -20.05
CA PHE A 25 -27.61 23.32 -20.84
C PHE A 25 -27.29 22.08 -19.99
N LEU A 26 -27.99 20.98 -20.27
CA LEU A 26 -27.53 19.58 -20.14
C LEU A 26 -26.87 19.17 -21.48
N PRO A 27 -26.20 18.01 -21.64
CA PRO A 27 -25.88 16.95 -20.65
C PRO A 27 -24.43 16.43 -20.71
N TYR A 28 -23.96 15.76 -19.66
CA TYR A 28 -23.41 14.40 -19.82
C TYR A 28 -23.72 13.57 -18.56
N ARG A 29 -24.32 12.41 -18.80
CA ARG A 29 -24.74 11.42 -17.82
C ARG A 29 -23.53 10.73 -17.19
N ILE A 30 -23.55 10.56 -15.87
CA ILE A 30 -23.07 9.33 -15.24
C ILE A 30 -24.26 8.76 -14.45
N SER A 31 -24.51 7.48 -14.69
CA SER A 31 -25.64 6.70 -14.20
C SER A 31 -25.63 6.50 -12.69
N SER A 32 -26.84 6.46 -12.17
CA SER A 32 -27.28 6.13 -10.81
C SER A 32 -26.82 4.77 -10.29
N ALA A 33 -26.37 4.72 -9.03
CA ALA A 33 -26.85 3.77 -8.02
C ALA A 33 -26.27 4.11 -6.64
N ALA A 34 -27.05 4.80 -5.79
CA ALA A 34 -26.94 4.70 -4.34
C ALA A 34 -28.18 5.34 -3.70
N ARG A 35 -29.28 4.59 -3.64
CA ARG A 35 -30.30 4.81 -2.59
C ARG A 35 -29.94 3.92 -1.41
N SER A 36 -30.35 4.42 -0.26
CA SER A 36 -30.46 3.81 1.07
C SER A 36 -29.16 3.54 1.85
N THR A 37 -28.98 4.44 2.82
CA THR A 37 -28.61 4.19 4.23
C THR A 37 -27.20 3.70 4.57
N GLY A 38 -26.44 4.61 5.18
CA GLY A 38 -25.66 4.30 6.38
C GLY A 38 -24.16 4.61 6.32
N LEU A 39 -23.73 5.63 7.07
CA LEU A 39 -22.38 5.85 7.59
C LEU A 39 -21.27 6.22 6.58
N CYS A 40 -21.11 7.53 6.36
CA CYS A 40 -19.84 8.10 5.90
C CYS A 40 -19.07 8.59 7.14
N GLN A 41 -18.01 7.87 7.54
CA GLN A 41 -17.07 8.33 8.57
C GLN A 41 -16.08 9.35 7.95
N PRO A 42 -15.70 10.41 8.66
CA PRO A 42 -14.68 11.34 8.17
C PRO A 42 -13.29 10.73 8.31
N SER A 43 -12.54 10.67 7.22
CA SER A 43 -11.10 10.41 7.24
C SER A 43 -10.36 11.64 7.79
N LEU A 44 -9.45 11.42 8.74
CA LEU A 44 -8.50 12.44 9.19
C LEU A 44 -7.59 12.83 8.02
N GLY A 45 -7.52 14.13 7.71
CA GLY A 45 -6.51 14.65 6.77
C GLY A 45 -6.94 15.77 5.82
N THR A 46 -8.16 16.31 5.90
CA THR A 46 -8.58 17.37 4.97
C THR A 46 -8.19 18.76 5.48
N THR A 47 -7.11 19.33 4.94
CA THR A 47 -6.86 20.79 5.02
C THR A 47 -7.96 21.53 4.25
N TYR A 48 -8.78 22.30 4.94
CA TYR A 48 -9.79 23.16 4.32
C TYR A 48 -9.13 24.50 3.90
N ASN A 49 -8.98 24.70 2.58
CA ASN A 49 -8.68 26.03 2.04
C ASN A 49 -9.98 26.80 1.87
N ILE A 50 -10.11 27.92 2.58
CA ILE A 50 -11.23 28.86 2.43
C ILE A 50 -10.86 29.86 1.33
N TYR A 51 -11.58 29.83 0.21
CA TYR A 51 -11.41 30.79 -0.88
C TYR A 51 -12.51 31.86 -0.80
N HIS A 52 -12.13 33.14 -0.93
CA HIS A 52 -13.07 34.22 -1.16
C HIS A 52 -13.28 34.33 -2.68
N VAL A 53 -14.50 34.05 -3.16
CA VAL A 53 -14.81 34.16 -4.60
C VAL A 53 -15.45 35.52 -4.86
N THR A 54 -14.69 36.41 -5.48
CA THR A 54 -15.24 37.62 -6.11
C THR A 54 -14.67 37.70 -7.52
N GLY A 55 -15.52 37.55 -8.54
CA GLY A 55 -15.23 37.93 -9.93
C GLY A 55 -13.90 37.44 -10.53
N LYS A 56 -13.94 36.31 -11.24
CA LYS A 56 -12.96 35.84 -12.24
C LYS A 56 -11.46 35.71 -11.89
N ASN A 57 -11.00 35.92 -10.66
CA ASN A 57 -9.67 35.48 -10.22
C ASN A 57 -9.62 35.13 -8.72
N SER A 58 -8.93 34.06 -8.36
CA SER A 58 -8.71 33.58 -6.99
C SER A 58 -7.28 33.87 -6.53
N ILE A 59 -7.10 34.59 -5.41
CA ILE A 59 -5.79 34.84 -4.77
C ILE A 59 -5.84 34.29 -3.33
N PRO A 60 -4.81 33.55 -2.87
CA PRO A 60 -4.75 33.07 -1.48
C PRO A 60 -4.50 34.22 -0.50
N LEU A 61 -5.29 34.28 0.59
CA LEU A 61 -5.13 35.26 1.66
C LEU A 61 -4.08 34.80 2.68
N SER A 62 -3.16 35.70 3.06
CA SER A 62 -2.15 35.39 4.08
C SER A 62 -2.73 35.43 5.50
N ARG A 63 -2.13 34.69 6.44
CA ARG A 63 -2.51 34.66 7.87
C ARG A 63 -2.51 36.05 8.51
N GLN A 64 -1.67 36.96 8.03
CA GLN A 64 -1.53 38.31 8.59
C GLN A 64 -2.69 39.23 8.20
N ASP A 65 -3.28 39.02 7.01
CA ASP A 65 -4.40 39.81 6.49
C ASP A 65 -5.72 39.50 7.21
N MET A 66 -5.89 38.26 7.66
CA MET A 66 -7.02 37.85 8.51
C MET A 66 -6.98 38.51 9.89
N PHE A 67 -5.80 38.65 10.48
CA PHE A 67 -5.63 39.26 11.81
C PHE A 67 -5.83 40.78 11.79
N ASN A 68 -5.42 41.47 10.73
CA ASN A 68 -5.50 42.93 10.67
C ASN A 68 -6.93 43.45 10.46
N ARG A 69 -7.82 42.70 9.80
CA ARG A 69 -9.25 43.05 9.70
C ARG A 69 -10.05 42.84 10.99
N GLN A 70 -9.44 42.24 12.00
CA GLN A 70 -10.08 41.93 13.29
C GLN A 70 -10.22 43.17 14.21
N ARG A 71 -9.53 44.27 13.91
CA ARG A 71 -9.47 45.47 14.79
C ARG A 71 -10.53 46.55 14.53
N SER A 72 -11.44 46.38 13.58
CA SER A 72 -12.36 47.46 13.18
C SER A 72 -13.85 47.10 13.21
N LEU A 73 -14.33 46.40 14.24
CA LEU A 73 -15.77 46.20 14.45
C LEU A 73 -16.21 46.71 15.83
N PRO A 74 -17.14 47.69 15.89
CA PRO A 74 -17.70 48.15 17.15
C PRO A 74 -18.87 47.24 17.55
N GLY A 75 -18.99 46.90 18.84
CA GLY A 75 -20.29 46.58 19.41
C GLY A 75 -20.44 45.24 20.17
N SER A 76 -20.93 45.41 21.40
CA SER A 76 -21.69 44.50 22.26
C SER A 76 -20.99 43.29 22.90
N SER A 77 -21.18 43.18 24.21
CA SER A 77 -20.59 42.22 25.15
C SER A 77 -20.84 40.74 24.82
N ILE A 78 -21.80 40.44 23.93
CA ILE A 78 -22.16 39.07 23.52
C ILE A 78 -21.10 38.46 22.60
N LEU A 79 -20.51 39.24 21.70
CA LEU A 79 -19.51 38.72 20.76
C LEU A 79 -18.20 38.38 21.49
N ARG A 80 -17.81 39.19 22.49
CA ARG A 80 -16.66 38.91 23.36
C ARG A 80 -16.85 37.62 24.18
N PHE A 81 -18.07 37.32 24.61
CA PHE A 81 -18.38 36.09 25.35
C PHE A 81 -18.32 34.84 24.47
N MET A 82 -18.84 34.91 23.24
CA MET A 82 -18.69 33.83 22.25
C MET A 82 -17.21 33.52 21.95
N PHE A 83 -16.37 34.55 21.82
CA PHE A 83 -14.93 34.34 21.63
C PHE A 83 -14.23 33.74 22.86
N PHE A 84 -14.68 34.06 24.08
CA PHE A 84 -14.14 33.46 25.30
C PHE A 84 -14.48 31.97 25.40
N VAL A 85 -15.70 31.58 25.02
CA VAL A 85 -16.14 30.17 24.97
C VAL A 85 -15.38 29.38 23.89
N VAL A 86 -15.18 29.94 22.69
CA VAL A 86 -14.35 29.30 21.65
C VAL A 86 -12.90 29.11 22.12
N LYS A 87 -12.35 30.06 22.89
CA LYS A 87 -10.98 29.96 23.45
C LYS A 87 -10.88 28.94 24.59
N LEU A 88 -11.93 28.78 25.40
CA LEU A 88 -12.02 27.76 26.46
C LEU A 88 -12.19 26.35 25.89
N ILE A 89 -13.02 26.19 24.86
CA ILE A 89 -13.16 24.92 24.13
C ILE A 89 -11.83 24.60 23.41
N GLY A 90 -11.18 25.59 22.79
CA GLY A 90 -9.85 25.42 22.18
C GLY A 90 -8.74 25.03 23.17
N LYS A 91 -8.79 25.52 24.42
CA LYS A 91 -7.87 25.13 25.50
C LYS A 91 -8.16 23.75 26.10
N ALA A 92 -9.44 23.38 26.20
CA ALA A 92 -9.84 22.06 26.69
C ALA A 92 -9.52 20.95 25.66
N ILE A 93 -9.54 21.27 24.37
CA ILE A 93 -9.12 20.35 23.29
C ILE A 93 -7.59 20.19 23.25
N THR A 94 -6.81 21.14 23.80
CA THR A 94 -5.33 21.08 23.78
C THR A 94 -4.70 20.32 24.96
N HIS A 95 -5.47 19.84 25.95
CA HIS A 95 -4.92 19.12 27.11
C HIS A 95 -5.33 17.65 27.25
N SER A 96 -5.88 17.03 26.21
CA SER A 96 -6.06 15.57 26.14
C SER A 96 -5.29 14.96 24.96
N HIS A 97 -4.07 15.42 24.72
CA HIS A 97 -3.11 14.64 23.92
C HIS A 97 -2.54 13.53 24.82
N MET A 98 -3.25 12.40 24.89
CA MET A 98 -2.55 11.13 24.99
C MET A 98 -1.77 10.99 23.69
N GLU A 99 -0.44 11.08 23.77
CA GLU A 99 0.44 10.68 22.68
C GLU A 99 0.27 9.17 22.44
N THR A 100 -0.69 8.80 21.58
CA THR A 100 -0.58 7.52 20.89
C THR A 100 0.57 7.68 19.91
N LYS A 101 1.74 7.13 20.27
CA LYS A 101 2.83 6.87 19.31
C LYS A 101 2.34 5.84 18.29
N SER A 102 1.44 6.22 17.39
CA SER A 102 1.21 5.44 16.17
C SER A 102 2.37 5.76 15.25
N ALA A 103 3.22 4.77 14.98
CA ALA A 103 4.20 4.84 13.90
C ALA A 103 3.50 5.34 12.62
N PRO A 104 4.18 6.13 11.77
CA PRO A 104 3.61 6.60 10.52
C PRO A 104 3.07 5.40 9.70
N VAL A 105 1.86 5.55 9.15
CA VAL A 105 1.09 4.52 8.41
C VAL A 105 1.90 3.92 7.23
N GLU A 106 2.93 4.63 6.78
CA GLU A 106 3.85 4.27 5.70
C GLU A 106 4.71 3.01 5.97
N ASN A 107 4.76 2.52 7.21
CA ASN A 107 5.52 1.31 7.59
C ASN A 107 4.65 0.07 7.86
N GLN A 108 3.36 0.09 7.52
CA GLN A 108 2.46 -1.03 7.84
C GLN A 108 2.37 -2.08 6.71
N PHE A 109 2.48 -1.65 5.46
CA PHE A 109 2.29 -2.51 4.28
C PHE A 109 3.61 -2.93 3.65
N LEU A 110 3.54 -4.02 2.89
CA LEU A 110 4.67 -4.64 2.20
C LEU A 110 5.30 -3.64 1.23
N ASP A 111 6.61 -3.42 1.33
CA ASP A 111 7.39 -2.55 0.44
C ASP A 111 8.57 -3.35 -0.15
N PRO A 112 8.52 -3.73 -1.44
CA PRO A 112 9.56 -4.52 -2.08
C PRO A 112 10.92 -3.84 -2.06
N GLU A 113 11.00 -2.51 -2.23
CA GLU A 113 12.28 -1.82 -2.26
C GLU A 113 12.96 -1.87 -0.88
N LYS A 114 12.20 -1.65 0.20
CA LYS A 114 12.71 -1.79 1.57
C LYS A 114 13.09 -3.23 1.91
N ILE A 115 12.33 -4.22 1.44
CA ILE A 115 12.65 -5.64 1.65
C ILE A 115 13.93 -6.00 0.91
N ILE A 116 14.03 -5.63 -0.37
CA ILE A 116 15.19 -5.93 -1.21
C ILE A 116 16.44 -5.19 -0.71
N ALA A 117 16.32 -3.98 -0.19
CA ALA A 117 17.45 -3.26 0.41
C ALA A 117 18.01 -3.94 1.67
N GLN A 118 17.21 -4.77 2.34
CA GLN A 118 17.70 -5.62 3.44
C GLN A 118 18.36 -6.90 2.92
N LEU A 119 18.26 -7.20 1.62
CA LEU A 119 18.92 -8.33 0.98
C LEU A 119 20.25 -7.83 0.40
N ASP A 120 21.32 -8.60 0.61
CA ASP A 120 22.64 -8.30 0.03
C ASP A 120 22.66 -8.79 -1.43
N VAL A 121 21.78 -8.23 -2.27
CA VAL A 121 21.62 -8.60 -3.68
C VAL A 121 22.74 -7.94 -4.49
N GLU A 122 23.56 -8.77 -5.12
CA GLU A 122 24.66 -8.31 -5.94
C GLU A 122 24.18 -7.93 -7.35
N SER A 123 24.76 -6.86 -7.90
CA SER A 123 24.55 -6.54 -9.31
C SER A 123 25.11 -7.66 -10.20
N GLY A 124 24.45 -7.98 -11.31
CA GLY A 124 24.80 -9.11 -12.15
C GLY A 124 24.15 -10.45 -11.71
N SER A 125 23.44 -10.49 -10.58
CA SER A 125 22.78 -11.71 -10.12
C SER A 125 21.76 -12.25 -11.13
N VAL A 126 21.64 -13.58 -11.18
CA VAL A 126 20.58 -14.29 -11.92
C VAL A 126 19.49 -14.72 -10.94
N ALA A 127 18.26 -14.25 -11.16
CA ALA A 127 17.15 -14.45 -10.26
C ALA A 127 15.91 -15.02 -10.97
N ALA A 128 15.04 -15.70 -10.22
CA ALA A 128 13.69 -16.03 -10.67
C ALA A 128 12.63 -15.63 -9.63
N ASP A 129 11.48 -15.16 -10.10
CA ASP A 129 10.31 -14.84 -9.27
C ASP A 129 9.23 -15.91 -9.48
N PHE A 130 9.04 -16.75 -8.46
CA PHE A 130 8.10 -17.87 -8.48
C PHE A 130 6.70 -17.36 -8.09
N GLY A 131 5.81 -17.24 -9.08
CA GLY A 131 4.48 -16.64 -8.89
C GLY A 131 4.53 -15.12 -8.96
N CYS A 132 5.09 -14.58 -10.04
CA CYS A 132 5.44 -13.16 -10.15
C CYS A 132 4.25 -12.19 -10.07
N ALA A 133 3.03 -12.68 -10.31
CA ALA A 133 1.82 -11.86 -10.36
C ALA A 133 2.04 -10.61 -11.25
N SER A 134 1.63 -9.43 -10.79
CA SER A 134 1.78 -8.17 -11.55
C SER A 134 3.23 -7.66 -11.65
N GLY A 135 4.21 -8.37 -11.12
CA GLY A 135 5.62 -7.96 -11.09
C GLY A 135 5.99 -7.05 -9.91
N TYR A 136 5.22 -7.10 -8.82
CA TYR A 136 5.41 -6.20 -7.68
C TYR A 136 6.79 -6.37 -7.03
N PHE A 137 7.29 -7.60 -6.92
CA PHE A 137 8.68 -7.87 -6.50
C PHE A 137 9.63 -7.98 -7.69
N SER A 138 9.19 -8.56 -8.80
CA SER A 138 10.02 -8.78 -9.99
C SER A 138 10.72 -7.50 -10.46
N LEU A 139 9.99 -6.39 -10.61
CA LEU A 139 10.53 -5.18 -11.24
C LEU A 139 11.52 -4.42 -10.33
N PRO A 140 11.24 -4.20 -9.03
CA PRO A 140 12.25 -3.65 -8.10
C PRO A 140 13.48 -4.53 -7.95
N PHE A 141 13.31 -5.87 -7.96
CA PHE A 141 14.44 -6.79 -7.87
C PHE A 141 15.30 -6.74 -9.14
N ALA A 142 14.66 -6.72 -10.31
CA ALA A 142 15.34 -6.54 -11.60
C ALA A 142 16.11 -5.22 -11.69
N LYS A 143 15.56 -4.14 -11.14
CA LYS A 143 16.27 -2.86 -11.03
C LYS A 143 17.53 -2.97 -10.14
N THR A 144 17.45 -3.74 -9.06
CA THR A 144 18.55 -3.93 -8.10
C THR A 144 19.70 -4.75 -8.66
N ILE A 145 19.40 -5.86 -9.36
CA ILE A 145 20.44 -6.68 -10.02
C ILE A 145 21.11 -5.93 -11.19
N GLY A 146 20.43 -4.94 -11.78
CA GLY A 146 20.97 -4.13 -12.87
C GLY A 146 21.04 -4.85 -14.22
N ASN A 147 21.48 -4.13 -15.26
CA ASN A 147 21.42 -4.59 -16.65
C ASN A 147 22.33 -5.79 -16.97
N ASP A 148 23.36 -6.01 -16.15
CA ASP A 148 24.25 -7.17 -16.28
C ASP A 148 23.67 -8.44 -15.64
N GLY A 149 22.61 -8.29 -14.84
CA GLY A 149 21.87 -9.38 -14.24
C GLY A 149 20.69 -9.84 -15.11
N LYS A 150 19.96 -10.84 -14.62
CA LYS A 150 18.77 -11.35 -15.29
C LYS A 150 17.71 -11.78 -14.29
N LEU A 151 16.46 -11.40 -14.51
CA LEU A 151 15.32 -11.83 -13.71
C LEU A 151 14.29 -12.57 -14.58
N MET A 152 13.99 -13.81 -14.21
CA MET A 152 12.95 -14.63 -14.84
C MET A 152 11.65 -14.58 -14.01
N ALA A 153 10.63 -13.91 -14.50
CA ALA A 153 9.31 -13.84 -13.90
C ALA A 153 8.44 -15.04 -14.34
N LEU A 154 8.08 -15.88 -13.38
CA LEU A 154 7.39 -17.16 -13.61
C LEU A 154 5.97 -17.13 -13.06
N ASP A 155 4.98 -17.48 -13.88
CA ASP A 155 3.59 -17.61 -13.45
C ASP A 155 2.81 -18.58 -14.36
N ILE A 156 1.70 -19.12 -13.88
CA ILE A 156 0.80 -19.96 -14.68
C ILE A 156 -0.22 -19.14 -15.48
N LEU A 157 -0.47 -17.90 -15.04
CA LEU A 157 -1.47 -17.00 -15.60
C LEU A 157 -0.85 -16.15 -16.72
N PRO A 158 -1.32 -16.27 -17.98
CA PRO A 158 -0.72 -15.52 -19.09
C PRO A 158 -0.89 -13.99 -18.96
N HIS A 159 -2.03 -13.52 -18.47
CA HIS A 159 -2.32 -12.08 -18.37
C HIS A 159 -1.41 -11.32 -17.38
N VAL A 160 -0.93 -11.99 -16.32
CA VAL A 160 0.01 -11.35 -15.39
C VAL A 160 1.40 -11.24 -16.00
N LEU A 161 1.82 -12.23 -16.80
CA LEU A 161 3.07 -12.19 -17.56
C LEU A 161 3.05 -11.05 -18.58
N GLU A 162 1.95 -10.89 -19.33
CA GLU A 162 1.77 -9.74 -20.24
C GLU A 162 1.87 -8.40 -19.50
N THR A 163 1.34 -8.34 -18.27
CA THR A 163 1.44 -7.15 -17.40
C THR A 163 2.89 -6.89 -17.00
N VAL A 164 3.64 -7.92 -16.60
CA VAL A 164 5.07 -7.79 -16.26
C VAL A 164 5.89 -7.31 -17.45
N GLU A 165 5.68 -7.88 -18.63
CA GLU A 165 6.35 -7.45 -19.87
C GLU A 165 6.06 -6.00 -20.23
N SER A 166 4.80 -5.59 -20.13
CA SER A 166 4.39 -4.21 -20.43
C SER A 166 5.05 -3.22 -19.46
N ARG A 167 5.08 -3.57 -18.16
CA ARG A 167 5.69 -2.74 -17.12
C ARG A 167 7.21 -2.72 -17.20
N SER A 168 7.86 -3.84 -17.50
CA SER A 168 9.32 -3.86 -17.66
C SER A 168 9.75 -2.97 -18.83
N LYS A 169 9.04 -3.04 -19.96
CA LYS A 169 9.26 -2.15 -21.12
C LYS A 169 9.05 -0.68 -20.78
N SER A 170 7.98 -0.32 -20.10
CA SER A 170 7.72 1.08 -19.73
C SER A 170 8.72 1.64 -18.72
N MET A 171 9.33 0.77 -17.92
CA MET A 171 10.40 1.12 -16.98
C MET A 171 11.80 1.05 -17.61
N GLY A 172 11.93 0.64 -18.88
CA GLY A 172 13.23 0.50 -19.55
C GLY A 172 14.09 -0.66 -19.03
N LEU A 173 13.47 -1.67 -18.40
CA LEU A 173 14.16 -2.84 -17.86
C LEU A 173 14.31 -3.91 -18.95
N SER A 174 15.52 -4.06 -19.49
CA SER A 174 15.84 -5.08 -20.52
C SER A 174 16.21 -6.45 -19.95
N ASN A 175 16.38 -6.53 -18.63
CA ASN A 175 16.84 -7.72 -17.92
C ASN A 175 15.71 -8.57 -17.32
N VAL A 176 14.46 -8.32 -17.71
CA VAL A 176 13.29 -9.08 -17.25
C VAL A 176 12.75 -9.94 -18.38
N GLU A 177 12.69 -11.25 -18.16
CA GLU A 177 12.05 -12.22 -19.05
C GLU A 177 10.88 -12.87 -18.33
N THR A 178 9.80 -13.15 -19.06
CA THR A 178 8.61 -13.83 -18.57
C THR A 178 8.54 -15.24 -19.13
N LYS A 179 8.08 -16.19 -18.32
CA LYS A 179 7.84 -17.56 -18.78
C LYS A 179 6.63 -18.17 -18.09
N ARG A 180 5.72 -18.70 -18.91
CA ARG A 180 4.56 -19.42 -18.39
C ARG A 180 4.97 -20.82 -17.92
N VAL A 181 4.71 -21.13 -16.66
CA VAL A 181 5.11 -22.39 -16.02
C VAL A 181 4.03 -22.91 -15.08
N ASN A 182 4.17 -24.16 -14.64
CA ASN A 182 3.40 -24.69 -13.52
C ASN A 182 4.39 -25.23 -12.47
N LEU A 183 4.54 -24.48 -11.38
CA LEU A 183 5.51 -24.78 -10.32
C LEU A 183 5.08 -25.96 -9.42
N GLU A 184 3.83 -26.42 -9.48
CA GLU A 184 3.37 -27.65 -8.80
C GLU A 184 3.73 -28.93 -9.58
N LYS A 185 4.48 -28.81 -10.70
CA LYS A 185 5.05 -29.96 -11.40
C LYS A 185 6.52 -30.13 -11.02
N ASN A 186 6.99 -31.38 -10.98
CA ASN A 186 8.42 -31.68 -10.88
C ASN A 186 9.20 -30.97 -12.00
N GLU A 187 10.24 -30.25 -11.62
CA GLU A 187 11.03 -29.41 -12.53
C GLU A 187 10.19 -28.38 -13.31
N GLY A 188 9.08 -27.95 -12.69
CA GLY A 188 8.03 -27.16 -13.33
C GLY A 188 8.47 -25.78 -13.80
N SER A 189 9.57 -25.23 -13.27
CA SER A 189 10.14 -23.97 -13.76
C SER A 189 10.76 -24.11 -15.17
N GLY A 190 11.19 -25.32 -15.52
CA GLY A 190 11.99 -25.60 -16.70
C GLY A 190 13.31 -24.80 -16.74
N LEU A 191 13.85 -24.43 -15.58
CA LEU A 191 15.17 -23.84 -15.42
C LEU A 191 16.21 -24.92 -15.09
N SER A 192 17.47 -24.68 -15.46
CA SER A 192 18.58 -25.58 -15.15
C SER A 192 18.83 -25.64 -13.64
N SER A 193 19.27 -26.80 -13.15
CA SER A 193 19.75 -26.93 -11.77
C SER A 193 20.95 -26.01 -11.54
N ASP A 194 21.13 -25.54 -10.31
CA ASP A 194 22.31 -24.76 -9.89
C ASP A 194 22.62 -23.56 -10.81
N SER A 195 21.59 -22.84 -11.26
CA SER A 195 21.70 -21.75 -12.24
C SER A 195 21.36 -20.37 -11.68
N LEU A 196 20.67 -20.29 -10.54
CA LEU A 196 20.21 -19.03 -9.96
C LEU A 196 20.97 -18.64 -8.70
N ASP A 197 21.22 -17.35 -8.54
CA ASP A 197 21.72 -16.74 -7.30
C ASP A 197 20.56 -16.46 -6.34
N TRP A 198 19.40 -16.07 -6.89
CA TRP A 198 18.20 -15.73 -6.11
C TRP A 198 16.92 -16.38 -6.60
N VAL A 199 16.05 -16.76 -5.66
CA VAL A 199 14.65 -17.10 -5.92
C VAL A 199 13.76 -16.23 -5.04
N ILE A 200 12.72 -15.62 -5.63
CA ILE A 200 11.72 -14.85 -4.90
C ILE A 200 10.47 -15.72 -4.80
N MET A 201 9.96 -15.91 -3.58
CA MET A 201 8.70 -16.61 -3.32
C MET A 201 7.81 -15.72 -2.47
N LYS A 202 7.06 -14.83 -3.13
CA LYS A 202 6.12 -13.93 -2.46
C LYS A 202 4.69 -14.42 -2.63
N GLY A 203 4.06 -14.84 -1.54
CA GLY A 203 2.64 -15.22 -1.51
C GLY A 203 2.26 -16.37 -2.44
N VAL A 204 3.22 -17.13 -2.94
CA VAL A 204 3.00 -18.24 -3.86
C VAL A 204 2.67 -19.52 -3.10
N LEU A 205 3.21 -19.71 -1.89
CA LEU A 205 3.13 -20.99 -1.19
C LEU A 205 1.78 -21.18 -0.48
N PHE A 206 1.16 -20.10 -0.01
CA PHE A 206 -0.20 -20.18 0.58
C PHE A 206 -1.29 -20.47 -0.47
N GLN A 207 -1.06 -20.10 -1.74
CA GLN A 207 -2.01 -20.27 -2.83
C GLN A 207 -1.97 -21.67 -3.44
N ASN A 208 -0.83 -22.36 -3.33
CA ASN A 208 -0.60 -23.65 -3.96
C ASN A 208 -0.74 -24.79 -2.95
N LYS A 209 -1.27 -25.92 -3.43
CA LYS A 209 -1.48 -27.11 -2.60
C LYS A 209 -0.13 -27.78 -2.35
N ASP A 210 0.63 -28.00 -3.42
CA ASP A 210 1.91 -28.69 -3.41
C ASP A 210 3.10 -27.72 -3.27
N LYS A 211 3.12 -27.06 -2.11
CA LYS A 211 4.21 -26.15 -1.72
C LYS A 211 5.56 -26.85 -1.54
N GLU A 212 5.57 -28.15 -1.26
CA GLU A 212 6.81 -28.92 -1.13
C GLU A 212 7.50 -29.09 -2.49
N THR A 213 6.74 -29.38 -3.54
CA THR A 213 7.27 -29.41 -4.92
C THR A 213 7.85 -28.05 -5.33
N ILE A 214 7.18 -26.95 -4.98
CA ILE A 214 7.67 -25.58 -5.28
C ILE A 214 8.98 -25.28 -4.53
N LEU A 215 9.04 -25.59 -3.23
CA LEU A 215 10.25 -25.41 -2.42
C LEU A 215 11.41 -26.28 -2.92
N LYS A 216 11.13 -27.54 -3.26
CA LYS A 216 12.12 -28.45 -3.85
C LYS A 216 12.67 -27.90 -5.16
N GLU A 217 11.80 -27.36 -6.00
CA GLU A 217 12.20 -26.75 -7.26
C GLU A 217 13.07 -25.51 -7.04
N ALA A 218 12.69 -24.63 -6.10
CA ALA A 218 13.49 -23.46 -5.72
C ALA A 218 14.89 -23.88 -5.25
N TYR A 219 14.98 -24.91 -4.40
CA TYR A 219 16.26 -25.45 -3.95
C TYR A 219 17.08 -26.03 -5.11
N ARG A 220 16.46 -26.78 -6.02
CA ARG A 220 17.14 -27.39 -7.16
C ARG A 220 17.79 -26.34 -8.07
N VAL A 221 17.07 -25.27 -8.40
CA VAL A 221 17.55 -24.24 -9.36
C VAL A 221 18.58 -23.28 -8.77
N LEU A 222 18.61 -23.11 -7.45
CA LEU A 222 19.62 -22.29 -6.79
C LEU A 222 21.01 -22.91 -6.89
N LYS A 223 22.04 -22.10 -7.11
CA LYS A 223 23.46 -22.47 -6.93
C LYS A 223 23.74 -22.75 -5.46
N LYS A 224 24.84 -23.44 -5.17
CA LYS A 224 25.37 -23.52 -3.79
C LYS A 224 25.65 -22.11 -3.25
N GLY A 225 25.13 -21.78 -2.07
CA GLY A 225 25.16 -20.43 -1.49
C GLY A 225 24.11 -19.46 -2.08
N GLY A 226 23.31 -19.93 -3.05
CA GLY A 226 22.17 -19.21 -3.59
C GLY A 226 21.04 -19.12 -2.56
N LYS A 227 20.24 -18.06 -2.65
CA LYS A 227 19.28 -17.67 -1.61
C LYS A 227 17.86 -17.55 -2.16
N ALA A 228 16.90 -18.02 -1.39
CA ALA A 228 15.49 -17.74 -1.59
C ALA A 228 15.02 -16.69 -0.58
N ILE A 229 14.33 -15.64 -1.04
CA ILE A 229 13.56 -14.75 -0.17
C ILE A 229 12.11 -15.23 -0.15
N VAL A 230 11.65 -15.65 1.03
CA VAL A 230 10.26 -16.09 1.25
C VAL A 230 9.51 -14.96 1.93
N VAL A 231 8.38 -14.56 1.36
CA VAL A 231 7.51 -13.50 1.89
C VAL A 231 6.08 -14.00 1.90
N GLU A 232 5.50 -14.17 3.09
CA GLU A 232 4.17 -14.77 3.25
C GLU A 232 3.33 -14.03 4.29
N TRP A 233 2.01 -14.25 4.22
CA TRP A 233 1.07 -13.61 5.14
C TRP A 233 1.30 -14.05 6.58
N GLY A 234 1.41 -13.08 7.48
CA GLY A 234 1.52 -13.28 8.92
C GLY A 234 0.17 -13.54 9.59
N ASP A 235 0.23 -13.82 10.89
CA ASP A 235 -0.89 -14.18 11.76
C ASP A 235 -1.40 -13.01 12.62
N LYS A 236 -0.70 -11.87 12.63
CA LYS A 236 -0.95 -10.77 13.58
C LYS A 236 -2.16 -9.91 13.29
N ASP A 237 -2.65 -9.87 12.04
CA ASP A 237 -3.83 -9.09 11.68
C ASP A 237 -4.77 -9.89 10.76
N PHE A 238 -5.98 -10.14 11.28
CA PHE A 238 -7.02 -10.94 10.66
C PHE A 238 -7.98 -10.12 9.78
N SER A 239 -7.85 -8.78 9.79
CA SER A 239 -8.77 -7.88 9.08
C SER A 239 -8.40 -7.68 7.61
N ILE A 240 -7.17 -8.04 7.23
CA ILE A 240 -6.64 -7.85 5.87
C ILE A 240 -5.92 -9.12 5.41
N GLY A 241 -6.11 -9.49 4.14
CA GLY A 241 -5.43 -10.62 3.49
C GLY A 241 -6.31 -11.86 3.31
N PRO A 242 -5.72 -13.00 2.91
CA PRO A 242 -6.45 -14.25 2.72
C PRO A 242 -7.01 -14.76 4.05
N HIS A 243 -8.03 -15.62 3.95
CA HIS A 243 -8.61 -16.28 5.11
C HIS A 243 -7.51 -17.02 5.91
N HIS A 244 -7.56 -16.93 7.23
CA HIS A 244 -6.50 -17.43 8.11
C HIS A 244 -6.19 -18.93 7.90
N SER A 245 -7.20 -19.72 7.54
CA SER A 245 -7.04 -21.16 7.25
C SER A 245 -6.16 -21.46 6.03
N LEU A 246 -5.92 -20.47 5.17
CA LEU A 246 -5.02 -20.60 4.02
C LEU A 246 -3.59 -20.13 4.35
N ARG A 247 -3.40 -19.37 5.44
CA ARG A 247 -2.09 -18.84 5.82
C ARG A 247 -1.22 -19.96 6.38
N ILE A 248 0.07 -19.86 6.13
CA ILE A 248 1.06 -20.83 6.62
C ILE A 248 1.80 -20.19 7.80
N PRO A 249 1.76 -20.78 9.01
CA PRO A 249 2.55 -20.29 10.13
C PRO A 249 4.05 -20.26 9.78
N LYS A 250 4.76 -19.20 10.21
CA LYS A 250 6.17 -18.97 9.87
C LYS A 250 7.05 -20.18 10.16
N ASP A 251 6.95 -20.74 11.36
CA ASP A 251 7.82 -21.86 11.78
C ASP A 251 7.48 -23.16 11.04
N ALA A 252 6.21 -23.38 10.69
CA ALA A 252 5.82 -24.49 9.85
C ALA A 252 6.42 -24.37 8.44
N LEU A 253 6.43 -23.16 7.87
CA LEU A 253 7.02 -22.94 6.55
C LEU A 253 8.55 -23.07 6.56
N LYS A 254 9.21 -22.57 7.61
CA LYS A 254 10.66 -22.79 7.81
C LYS A 254 10.99 -24.29 7.87
N GLY A 255 10.24 -25.07 8.64
CA GLY A 255 10.42 -26.53 8.72
C GLY A 255 10.16 -27.26 7.39
N LEU A 256 9.25 -26.77 6.55
CA LEU A 256 9.06 -27.30 5.20
C LEU A 256 10.25 -27.00 4.28
N ALA A 257 10.80 -25.77 4.36
CA ALA A 257 11.99 -25.40 3.59
C ALA A 257 13.21 -26.22 4.02
N GLU A 258 13.44 -26.40 5.33
CA GLU A 258 14.53 -27.22 5.86
C GLU A 258 14.46 -28.67 5.39
N LYS A 259 13.26 -29.26 5.31
CA LYS A 259 13.06 -30.61 4.76
C LYS A 259 13.50 -30.75 3.29
N GLN A 260 13.49 -29.66 2.53
CA GLN A 260 13.98 -29.64 1.14
C GLN A 260 15.49 -29.37 1.04
N GLY A 261 16.16 -29.12 2.16
CA GLY A 261 17.61 -28.91 2.24
C GLY A 261 18.03 -27.46 2.53
N PHE A 262 17.09 -26.52 2.63
CA PHE A 262 17.44 -25.14 2.93
C PHE A 262 17.97 -24.98 4.35
N SER A 263 18.96 -24.10 4.51
CA SER A 263 19.33 -23.52 5.81
C SER A 263 18.57 -22.21 6.01
N ILE A 264 17.90 -22.02 7.15
CA ILE A 264 17.17 -20.77 7.41
C ILE A 264 18.13 -19.69 7.87
N GLY A 265 18.24 -18.63 7.06
CA GLY A 265 19.06 -17.47 7.31
C GLY A 265 18.32 -16.35 8.05
N LYS A 266 18.66 -15.10 7.72
CA LYS A 266 18.14 -13.92 8.41
C LYS A 266 16.63 -13.73 8.22
N GLU A 267 15.97 -13.21 9.26
CA GLU A 267 14.63 -12.64 9.12
C GLU A 267 14.72 -11.27 8.45
N VAL A 268 13.67 -10.93 7.71
CA VAL A 268 13.56 -9.66 6.96
C VAL A 268 12.29 -8.96 7.40
N ASP A 269 12.40 -7.67 7.70
CA ASP A 269 11.23 -6.87 8.04
C ASP A 269 10.34 -6.69 6.79
N ALA A 270 9.13 -7.23 6.86
CA ALA A 270 8.13 -7.21 5.79
C ALA A 270 6.84 -6.47 6.22
N GLY A 271 6.95 -5.58 7.21
CA GLY A 271 5.83 -4.85 7.78
C GLY A 271 4.96 -5.71 8.69
N ASN A 272 3.73 -5.28 8.94
CA ASN A 272 2.89 -5.86 10.00
C ASN A 272 2.05 -7.07 9.53
N PHE A 273 1.82 -7.18 8.23
CA PHE A 273 0.91 -8.18 7.66
C PHE A 273 1.62 -9.41 7.10
N HIS A 274 2.94 -9.35 6.93
CA HIS A 274 3.73 -10.42 6.34
C HIS A 274 4.91 -10.74 7.25
N TYR A 275 5.39 -11.97 7.18
CA TYR A 275 6.74 -12.28 7.61
C TYR A 275 7.60 -12.53 6.38
N ALA A 276 8.90 -12.31 6.53
CA ALA A 276 9.87 -12.70 5.52
C ALA A 276 11.13 -13.29 6.15
N PHE A 277 11.75 -14.22 5.43
CA PHE A 277 13.03 -14.79 5.80
C PHE A 277 13.81 -15.23 4.56
N VAL A 278 15.14 -15.26 4.70
CA VAL A 278 16.05 -15.82 3.70
C VAL A 278 16.26 -17.31 3.99
N ALA A 279 16.21 -18.13 2.95
CA ALA A 279 16.56 -19.55 2.98
C ALA A 279 17.71 -19.81 2.01
N GLU A 280 18.78 -20.43 2.46
CA GLU A 280 20.02 -20.63 1.69
C GLU A 280 20.22 -22.10 1.31
N LYS A 281 20.79 -22.34 0.12
CA LYS A 281 21.19 -23.67 -0.37
C LYS A 281 22.60 -24.05 0.04
#